data_AF-A0A973GUC5-F1
#
_entry.id   AF-A0A973GUC5-F1
#
_cell.length_a   1.000
_cell.length_b   1.000
_cell.length_c   1.000
_cell.angle_alpha   90.00
_cell.angle_beta   90.00
_cell.angle_gamma   90.00
#
_symmetry.space_group_name_H-M   'P 1'
#
loop_
_entity.id
_entity.type
_entity.pdbx_description
1 polymer ?
#
loop_
_entity_poly.entity_id
_entity_poly.type
_entity_poly.pdbx_seq_one_letter_code
_entity_poly.pdbx_strand_id
1 'polypeptide(L)' 'GVYYHTENESGYMNNKPTVIQNATGAGDAFMAGLVYAKLNEYEEKECVKFALTCASIAIESPYTVNPNISVEMVKERMKQ' A
#
# COMPACT_ATOMS: atom_id res chain seq x y z
N GLY A 1 9.27 -4.02 -1.29
CA GLY A 1 9.02 -3.41 0.03
C GLY A 1 9.19 -1.91 -0.11
N VAL A 2 9.20 -1.18 1.00
CA VAL A 2 9.40 0.27 1.02
C VAL A 2 10.30 0.68 2.18
N TYR A 3 11.25 1.57 1.91
CA TYR A 3 11.98 2.28 2.95
C TYR A 3 11.20 3.54 3.34
N TYR A 4 11.09 3.82 4.64
CA TYR A 4 10.44 5.02 5.15
C TYR A 4 11.30 5.69 6.21
N HIS A 5 11.13 7.01 6.32
CA HIS A 5 11.82 7.85 7.29
C HIS A 5 10.84 8.93 7.77
N THR A 6 10.78 9.10 9.08
CA THR A 6 10.06 10.15 9.79
C THR A 6 11.03 10.84 10.74
N GLU A 7 10.58 11.91 11.41
CA GLU A 7 11.39 12.58 12.42
C GLU A 7 11.80 11.64 13.56
N ASN A 8 10.94 10.68 13.92
CA ASN A 8 11.12 9.82 15.08
C ASN A 8 11.73 8.45 14.74
N GLU A 9 11.58 7.98 13.50
CA GLU A 9 12.04 6.65 13.13
C GLU A 9 12.31 6.46 11.64
N SER A 10 13.08 5.42 11.31
CA SER A 10 13.23 4.94 9.95
C SER A 10 13.24 3.43 9.91
N GLY A 11 12.86 2.88 8.77
CA GLY A 11 12.80 1.43 8.65
C GLY A 11 12.52 0.98 7.23
N TYR A 12 12.57 -0.34 7.05
CA TYR A 12 12.19 -0.99 5.82
C TYR A 12 11.01 -1.93 6.08
N MET A 13 9.92 -1.75 5.34
CA MET A 13 8.74 -2.59 5.42
C MET A 13 8.69 -3.53 4.21
N ASN A 14 8.71 -4.83 4.49
CA ASN A 14 8.54 -5.85 3.47
C ASN A 14 7.09 -5.92 2.99
N ASN A 15 6.92 -6.20 1.69
CA ASN A 15 5.61 -6.63 1.20
C ASN A 15 5.34 -8.04 1.72
N LYS A 16 4.07 -8.36 1.95
CA LYS A 16 3.66 -9.76 2.06
C LYS A 16 3.88 -10.47 0.72
N PRO A 17 4.16 -11.78 0.73
CA PRO A 17 4.21 -12.56 -0.51
C PRO A 17 2.90 -12.39 -1.28
N THR A 18 3.00 -12.05 -2.56
CA THR A 18 1.84 -11.95 -3.45
C THR A 18 2.20 -12.43 -4.86
N VAL A 19 1.19 -12.83 -5.63
CA VAL A 19 1.34 -13.23 -7.03
C VAL A 19 1.27 -11.99 -7.91
N ILE A 20 2.40 -11.63 -8.50
CA ILE A 20 2.51 -10.46 -9.37
C ILE A 20 1.95 -10.81 -10.76
N GLN A 21 0.93 -10.10 -11.21
CA GLN A 21 0.40 -10.18 -12.57
C GLN A 21 0.90 -9.01 -13.45
N ASN A 22 0.88 -7.77 -12.93
CA ASN A 22 1.36 -6.58 -13.64
C ASN A 22 1.91 -5.55 -12.64
N ALA A 23 3.14 -5.07 -12.83
CA ALA A 23 3.73 -4.08 -11.93
C ALA A 23 3.29 -2.62 -12.22
N THR A 24 2.59 -2.39 -13.33
CA THR A 24 2.14 -1.06 -13.76
C THR A 24 1.05 -0.55 -12.81
N GLY A 25 1.15 0.71 -12.37
CA GLY A 25 0.19 1.32 -11.45
C GLY A 25 0.44 1.04 -9.97
N ALA A 26 1.44 0.21 -9.62
CA ALA A 26 1.81 -0.06 -8.22
C ALA A 26 2.23 1.20 -7.47
N GLY A 27 3.01 2.06 -8.13
CA GLY A 27 3.46 3.34 -7.56
C GLY A 27 2.32 4.34 -7.40
N ASP A 28 1.39 4.39 -8.36
CA ASP A 28 0.22 5.26 -8.29
C ASP A 28 -0.71 4.83 -7.14
N ALA A 29 -0.96 3.53 -7.02
CA ALA A 29 -1.73 2.96 -5.92
C ALA A 29 -1.03 3.17 -4.56
N PHE A 30 0.30 3.05 -4.51
CA PHE A 30 1.07 3.37 -3.31
C PHE A 30 0.86 4.82 -2.89
N MET A 31 1.05 5.77 -3.81
CA MET A 31 0.93 7.20 -3.54
C MET A 31 -0.49 7.57 -3.13
N ALA A 32 -1.50 7.07 -3.84
CA ALA A 32 -2.91 7.27 -3.49
C ALA A 32 -3.22 6.73 -2.09
N GLY A 33 -2.72 5.54 -1.75
CA GLY A 33 -2.85 4.96 -0.42
C GLY A 33 -2.17 5.79 0.67
N LEU A 34 -0.98 6.33 0.40
CA LEU A 34 -0.25 7.18 1.34
C LEU A 34 -1.01 8.48 1.63
N VAL A 35 -1.47 9.16 0.57
CA VAL A 35 -2.26 10.39 0.69
C VAL A 35 -3.57 10.11 1.42
N TYR A 36 -4.28 9.03 1.07
CA TYR A 36 -5.50 8.63 1.76
C TYR A 36 -5.28 8.43 3.26
N ALA A 37 -4.28 7.63 3.64
CA ALA A 37 -4.01 7.34 5.04
C ALA A 37 -3.61 8.62 5.82
N LYS A 38 -2.83 9.51 5.20
CA LYS A 38 -2.46 10.80 5.79
C LYS A 38 -3.63 11.74 6.00
N LEU A 39 -4.53 11.85 5.02
CA LEU A 39 -5.74 12.67 5.15
C LEU A 39 -6.71 12.12 6.19
N ASN A 40 -6.62 10.84 6.52
CA ASN A 40 -7.40 10.19 7.57
C ASN A 40 -6.65 10.11 8.92
N GLU A 41 -5.54 10.84 9.07
CA GLU A 41 -4.78 10.96 10.33
C GLU A 41 -4.27 9.63 10.89
N TYR A 42 -3.93 8.67 10.02
CA TYR A 42 -3.34 7.41 10.46
C TYR A 42 -1.93 7.65 11.01
N GLU A 43 -1.47 6.78 11.92
CA GLU A 43 -0.09 6.84 12.39
C GLU A 43 0.91 6.65 11.24
N GLU A 44 2.14 7.14 11.39
CA GLU A 44 3.17 7.10 10.34
C GLU A 44 3.39 5.71 9.75
N LYS A 45 3.58 4.70 10.62
CA LYS A 45 3.73 3.30 10.20
C LYS A 45 2.47 2.76 9.53
N GLU A 46 1.29 3.16 9.99
CA GLU A 46 0.03 2.74 9.39
C GLU A 46 -0.16 3.35 8.01
N CYS A 47 0.27 4.59 7.78
CA CYS A 47 0.31 5.22 6.47
C CYS A 47 1.18 4.42 5.50
N VAL A 48 2.40 4.06 5.92
CA VAL A 48 3.32 3.25 5.10
C VAL A 48 2.73 1.86 4.82
N LYS A 49 2.13 1.21 5.83
CA LYS A 49 1.49 -0.10 5.70
C LYS A 49 0.29 -0.07 4.76
N PHE A 50 -0.55 0.96 4.85
CA PHE A 50 -1.71 1.16 3.98
C PHE A 50 -1.26 1.36 2.53
N ALA A 51 -0.32 2.28 2.28
CA ALA A 51 0.26 2.53 0.96
C ALA A 51 0.87 1.28 0.34
N LEU A 52 1.68 0.53 1.11
CA LEU A 52 2.30 -0.71 0.64
C LEU A 52 1.24 -1.79 0.33
N THR A 53 0.16 -1.83 1.12
CA THR A 53 -0.95 -2.76 0.86
C THR A 53 -1.67 -2.40 -0.44
N CYS A 54 -1.98 -1.12 -0.69
CA CYS A 54 -2.56 -0.66 -1.96
C CYS A 54 -1.71 -1.08 -3.16
N ALA A 55 -0.38 -0.88 -3.09
CA ALA A 55 0.54 -1.30 -4.14
C ALA A 55 0.50 -2.83 -4.35
N SER A 56 0.45 -3.60 -3.27
CA SER A 56 0.34 -5.07 -3.32
C SER A 56 -0.96 -5.52 -3.98
N ILE A 57 -2.08 -4.83 -3.71
CA ILE A 57 -3.37 -5.09 -4.39
C ILE A 57 -3.29 -4.76 -5.89
N ALA A 58 -2.67 -3.63 -6.24
CA ALA A 58 -2.55 -3.22 -7.63
C ALA A 58 -1.80 -4.26 -8.47
N ILE A 59 -0.69 -4.78 -7.96
CA ILE A 59 0.17 -5.69 -8.74
C ILE A 59 -0.41 -7.09 -8.97
N GLU A 60 -1.45 -7.45 -8.23
CA GLU A 60 -2.16 -8.73 -8.38
C GLU A 60 -3.20 -8.69 -9.51
N SER A 61 -3.42 -7.54 -10.13
CA SER A 61 -4.31 -7.39 -11.27
C SER A 61 -3.52 -7.38 -12.58
N PRO A 62 -4.05 -7.91 -13.69
CA PRO A 62 -3.46 -7.67 -15.00
C PRO A 62 -3.66 -6.21 -15.47
N TYR A 63 -4.60 -5.47 -14.86
CA TYR A 63 -4.95 -4.11 -15.22
C TYR A 63 -4.12 -3.08 -14.46
N THR A 64 -3.86 -1.92 -15.09
CA THR A 64 -3.16 -0.79 -14.45
C THR A 64 -3.88 -0.27 -13.21
N VAL A 65 -5.22 -0.31 -13.22
CA VAL A 65 -6.06 0.00 -12.05
C VAL A 65 -6.82 -1.27 -11.69
N ASN A 66 -6.52 -1.86 -10.54
CA ASN A 66 -7.25 -3.01 -10.04
C ASN A 66 -8.69 -2.58 -9.67
N PRO A 67 -9.75 -3.07 -10.35
CA PRO A 67 -11.13 -2.64 -10.10
C PRO A 67 -11.65 -3.06 -8.71
N ASN A 68 -10.96 -3.98 -8.05
CA ASN A 68 -11.35 -4.49 -6.74
C ASN A 68 -10.72 -3.70 -5.59
N ILE A 69 -9.82 -2.75 -5.86
CA ILE A 69 -9.19 -1.98 -4.79
C ILE A 69 -10.25 -1.12 -4.07
N SER A 70 -10.40 -1.34 -2.77
CA SER A 70 -11.27 -0.56 -1.90
C SER A 70 -10.63 -0.38 -0.53
N VAL A 71 -11.11 0.60 0.24
CA VAL A 71 -10.63 0.85 1.61
C VAL A 71 -10.84 -0.39 2.48
N GLU A 72 -11.98 -1.05 2.32
CA GLU A 72 -12.35 -2.27 3.05
C GLU A 72 -11.36 -3.41 2.75
N MET A 73 -11.06 -3.64 1.47
CA MET A 73 -10.12 -4.68 1.04
C MET A 73 -8.71 -4.42 1.55
N VAL A 74 -8.26 -3.16 1.51
CA VAL A 74 -6.95 -2.76 2.04
C VAL A 74 -6.88 -3.02 3.55
N LYS A 75 -7.90 -2.60 4.31
CA LYS A 75 -7.98 -2.83 5.76
C LYS A 75 -8.02 -4.32 6.11
N GLU A 76 -8.73 -5.15 5.33
CA GLU A 76 -8.75 -6.59 5.52
C GLU A 76 -7.35 -7.20 5.33
N ARG A 77 -6.63 -6.81 4.28
CA ARG A 77 -5.26 -7.28 4.02
C ARG A 77 -4.23 -6.83 5.06
N MET A 78 -4.43 -5.64 5.64
CA MET A 78 -3.57 -5.15 6.72
C MET A 78 -3.66 -6.00 7.99
N LYS A 79 -4.77 -6.71 8.22
CA LYS A 79 -4.99 -7.56 9.41
C LYS A 79 -4.40 -8.97 9.30
N GLN A 80 -4.24 -9.47 8.07
CA GLN A 80 -3.54 -10.73 7.80
C GLN A 80 -2.06 -10.61 8.19
#